data_AF-A0A946M1H8-F1
#
_entry.id   AF-A0A946M1H8-F1
#
_cell.length_a   1.000
_cell.length_b   1.000
_cell.length_c   1.000
_cell.angle_alpha   90.00
_cell.angle_beta   90.00
_cell.angle_gamma   90.00
#
_symmetry.space_group_name_H-M   'P 1'
#
loop_
_entity.id
_entity.type
_entity.pdbx_description
1 polymer ?
#
loop_
_entity_poly.entity_id
_entity_poly.type
_entity_poly.pdbx_seq_one_letter_code
_entity_poly.pdbx_strand_id
1 'polypeptide(L)' 'WMMANHTVFQGYYYFDHIGGDKNARDVHADNPHFEYTKEFIEKYDMPAFDENYDSMPLEEFEPMVRRVLVKDFG' A
#
# COMPACT_ATOMS: atom_id res chain seq x y z
N TRP A 1 -6.81 6.54 7.35
CA TRP A 1 -7.50 5.26 7.56
C TRP A 1 -6.79 4.11 6.85
N MET A 2 -6.62 4.18 5.52
CA MET A 2 -5.87 3.21 4.70
C MET A 2 -4.55 2.77 5.36
N MET A 3 -3.65 3.72 5.62
CA MET A 3 -2.34 3.48 6.26
C MET A 3 -2.43 2.66 7.56
N ALA A 4 -3.43 2.93 8.40
CA ALA A 4 -3.60 2.26 9.69
C ALA A 4 -4.13 0.82 9.54
N ASN A 5 -4.82 0.52 8.45
CA ASN A 5 -5.39 -0.80 8.15
C ASN A 5 -4.61 -1.52 7.04
N HIS A 6 -3.50 -0.96 6.55
CA HIS A 6 -2.81 -1.49 5.37
C HIS A 6 -2.44 -2.97 5.54
N THR A 7 -1.95 -3.36 6.73
CA THR A 7 -1.49 -4.73 7.00
C THR A 7 -2.60 -5.76 6.85
N VAL A 8 -3.82 -5.48 7.33
CA VAL A 8 -4.93 -6.44 7.23
C VAL A 8 -5.43 -6.58 5.79
N PHE A 9 -5.30 -5.53 4.97
CA PHE A 9 -5.62 -5.59 3.54
C PHE A 9 -4.53 -6.25 2.71
N GLN A 10 -3.24 -5.97 2.99
CA GLN A 10 -2.08 -6.65 2.42
C GLN A 10 -2.11 -8.15 2.73
N GLY A 11 -2.56 -8.52 3.94
CA GLY A 11 -2.69 -9.90 4.39
C GLY A 11 -3.48 -10.82 3.46
N TYR A 12 -4.37 -10.27 2.62
CA TYR A 12 -5.06 -11.05 1.57
C TYR A 12 -4.11 -11.81 0.63
N TYR A 13 -2.88 -11.34 0.48
CA TYR A 13 -1.90 -11.96 -0.41
C TYR A 13 -0.97 -12.97 0.29
N TYR A 14 -0.93 -13.02 1.63
CA TYR A 14 0.03 -13.89 2.32
C TYR A 14 -0.40 -14.52 3.66
N PHE A 15 -1.53 -14.12 4.25
CA PHE A 15 -1.95 -14.65 5.55
C PHE A 15 -2.22 -16.16 5.50
N ASP A 16 -2.76 -16.69 4.40
CA ASP A 16 -2.95 -18.12 4.20
C ASP A 16 -1.63 -18.91 4.21
N HIS A 17 -0.53 -18.32 3.72
CA HIS A 17 0.81 -18.92 3.77
C HIS A 17 1.40 -19.01 5.20
N ILE A 18 0.90 -18.22 6.15
CA ILE A 18 1.35 -18.19 7.55
C ILE A 18 0.29 -18.68 8.54
N GLY A 19 -0.79 -19.32 8.05
CA GLY A 19 -1.87 -19.88 8.87
C GLY A 19 -2.87 -18.85 9.42
N GLY A 20 -2.88 -17.64 8.88
CA GLY A 20 -3.85 -16.59 9.17
C GLY A 20 -5.06 -16.60 8.23
N ASP A 21 -6.05 -15.75 8.54
CA ASP A 21 -7.25 -15.59 7.73
C ASP A 21 -7.02 -14.61 6.57
N LYS A 22 -6.94 -15.13 5.35
CA LYS A 22 -6.82 -14.35 4.11
C LYS A 22 -7.87 -13.24 4.00
N ASN A 23 -9.08 -13.44 4.51
CA ASN A 23 -10.19 -12.51 4.41
C ASN A 23 -10.37 -11.63 5.66
N ALA A 24 -9.35 -11.54 6.52
CA ALA A 24 -9.42 -10.74 7.75
C ALA A 24 -9.81 -9.26 7.52
N ARG A 25 -9.59 -8.72 6.31
CA ARG A 25 -10.01 -7.36 5.93
C ARG A 25 -11.54 -7.16 5.90
N ASP A 26 -12.32 -8.24 5.73
CA ASP A 26 -13.77 -8.18 5.51
C ASP A 26 -14.52 -7.62 6.73
N VAL A 27 -13.89 -7.59 7.91
CA VAL A 27 -14.39 -6.86 9.10
C VAL A 27 -14.59 -5.36 8.84
N HIS A 28 -14.02 -4.83 7.75
CA HIS A 28 -14.13 -3.44 7.33
C HIS A 28 -14.98 -3.24 6.07
N ALA A 29 -15.73 -4.24 5.61
CA ALA A 29 -16.47 -4.20 4.33
C ALA A 29 -17.38 -2.97 4.19
N ASP A 30 -17.97 -2.49 5.28
CA ASP A 30 -18.86 -1.31 5.29
C ASP A 30 -18.11 0.03 5.41
N ASN A 31 -16.78 0.02 5.47
CA ASN A 31 -15.99 1.25 5.58
C ASN A 31 -15.89 1.98 4.23
N PRO A 32 -16.11 3.30 4.16
CA PRO A 32 -16.00 4.06 2.91
C PRO A 32 -14.61 4.04 2.26
N HIS A 33 -13.57 3.65 3.00
CA HIS A 33 -12.20 3.53 2.49
C HIS A 33 -11.79 2.09 2.15
N PHE A 34 -12.71 1.10 2.23
CA PHE A 34 -12.41 -0.31 1.98
C PHE A 34 -11.87 -0.53 0.57
N GLU A 35 -12.65 -0.18 -0.47
CA GLU A 35 -12.22 -0.38 -1.86
C GLU A 35 -10.98 0.45 -2.21
N TYR A 36 -10.87 1.68 -1.69
CA TYR A 36 -9.65 2.49 -1.90
C TYR A 36 -8.40 1.82 -1.32
N THR A 37 -8.52 1.23 -0.13
CA THR A 37 -7.40 0.54 0.53
C THR A 37 -7.03 -0.73 -0.25
N LYS A 38 -8.03 -1.51 -0.67
CA LYS A 38 -7.83 -2.70 -1.52
C LYS A 38 -7.15 -2.35 -2.84
N GLU A 39 -7.61 -1.30 -3.53
CA GLU A 39 -7.01 -0.81 -4.77
C GLU A 39 -5.56 -0.36 -4.57
N PHE A 40 -5.27 0.37 -3.48
CA PHE A 40 -3.90 0.78 -3.16
C PHE A 40 -2.98 -0.43 -3.00
N ILE A 41 -3.44 -1.47 -2.28
CA ILE A 41 -2.65 -2.69 -2.10
C ILE A 41 -2.43 -3.39 -3.44
N GLU A 42 -3.48 -3.56 -4.24
CA GLU A 42 -3.42 -4.27 -5.52
C GLU A 42 -2.49 -3.59 -6.53
N LYS A 43 -2.52 -2.26 -6.59
CA LYS A 43 -1.79 -1.50 -7.61
C LYS A 43 -0.37 -1.13 -7.22
N TYR A 44 -0.11 -0.88 -5.94
CA TYR A 44 1.14 -0.24 -5.51
C TYR A 44 1.92 -1.05 -4.48
N ASP A 45 1.24 -1.66 -3.50
CA ASP A 45 1.91 -2.32 -2.38
C ASP A 45 2.34 -3.75 -2.74
N MET A 46 1.42 -4.61 -3.17
CA MET A 46 1.73 -6.01 -3.47
C MET A 46 2.74 -6.17 -4.62
N PRO A 47 2.65 -5.40 -5.74
CA PRO A 47 3.65 -5.48 -6.80
C PRO A 47 5.06 -5.12 -6.35
N ALA A 48 5.23 -4.34 -5.27
CA ALA A 48 6.55 -3.94 -4.78
C ALA A 48 7.34 -5.10 -4.13
N PHE A 49 6.72 -6.26 -3.92
CA PHE A 49 7.39 -7.48 -3.44
C PHE A 49 7.98 -8.34 -4.57
N ASP A 50 7.74 -8.01 -5.84
CA ASP A 50 8.34 -8.72 -6.96
C ASP A 50 9.82 -8.34 -7.11
N GLU A 51 10.70 -9.29 -6.83
CA GLU A 51 12.16 -9.13 -6.95
C GLU A 51 12.62 -8.81 -8.38
N ASN A 52 11.78 -9.10 -9.39
CA ASN A 52 12.06 -8.86 -10.80
C ASN A 52 11.39 -7.59 -11.33
N TYR A 53 10.75 -6.79 -10.48
CA TYR A 53 10.08 -5.56 -10.89
C TYR A 53 11.10 -4.51 -11.34
N ASP A 54 10.99 -4.08 -12.60
CA ASP A 54 11.82 -3.01 -13.16
C ASP A 54 11.50 -1.68 -12.49
N SER A 55 12.38 -1.27 -11.57
CA SER A 55 12.21 -0.08 -10.74
C SER A 55 13.09 1.06 -11.23
N MET A 56 12.51 2.25 -11.30
CA MET A 56 13.28 3.47 -11.53
C MET A 56 14.28 3.71 -10.38
N PRO A 57 15.48 4.26 -10.65
CA PRO A 57 16.42 4.62 -9.60
C PRO A 57 15.87 5.72 -8.70
N LEU A 58 16.30 5.73 -7.44
CA LEU A 58 15.77 6.63 -6.40
C LEU A 58 15.96 8.11 -6.76
N GLU A 59 17.06 8.44 -7.43
CA GLU A 59 17.45 9.78 -7.86
C GLU A 59 16.40 10.43 -8.76
N GLU A 60 15.68 9.64 -9.57
CA GLU A 60 14.61 10.14 -10.45
C GLU A 60 13.41 10.69 -9.66
N PHE A 61 13.22 10.20 -8.42
CA PHE A 61 12.16 10.67 -7.54
C PHE A 61 12.55 11.89 -6.72
N GLU A 62 13.86 12.19 -6.58
CA GLU A 62 14.36 13.26 -5.72
C GLU A 62 13.69 14.62 -5.99
N PRO A 63 13.51 15.09 -7.24
CA PRO A 63 12.85 16.38 -7.49
C PRO A 63 11.40 16.41 -7.02
N MET A 64 10.68 15.28 -7.16
CA MET A 64 9.29 15.16 -6.73
C MET A 64 9.18 15.14 -5.21
N VAL A 65 10.04 14.39 -4.53
CA VAL A 65 10.10 14.33 -3.08
C VAL A 65 10.43 15.71 -2.50
N ARG A 66 11.43 16.40 -3.06
CA ARG A 66 11.75 17.77 -2.66
C ARG A 66 10.55 18.71 -2.83
N ARG A 67 9.84 18.66 -3.95
CA ARG A 67 8.65 19.49 -4.17
C ARG A 67 7.55 19.25 -3.13
N VAL A 68 7.32 18.00 -2.72
CA VAL A 68 6.27 17.67 -1.73
C VAL A 68 6.69 18.00 -0.30
N LEU A 69 7.98 17.83 0.03
CA LEU A 69 8.50 18.02 1.39
C LEU A 69 8.96 19.46 1.67
N VAL A 70 9.18 20.28 0.64
CA VAL A 70 9.39 21.72 0.83
C VAL A 70 8.09 22.32 1.34
N LYS A 71 8.06 22.63 2.64
CA LYS A 71 7.03 23.48 3.21
C LYS A 71 7.18 24.88 2.63
N ASP A 72 6.13 25.35 1.98
CA ASP A 72 5.97 26.77 1.70
C ASP A 72 5.67 27.46 3.04
N PHE A 73 6.68 28.12 3.61
CA PHE A 73 6.49 29.00 4.77
C PHE A 73 6.05 30.37 4.25
N GLY A 74 4.81 30.41 3.73
CA GLY A 74 4.11 31.67 3.51
C GLY A 74 3.83 32.38 4.83
#